data_AF-A0A8E2IA83-F1
#
_entry.id   AF-A0A8E2IA83-F1
#
_cell.length_a   1.000
_cell.length_b   1.000
_cell.length_c   1.000
_cell.angle_alpha   90.00
_cell.angle_beta   90.00
_cell.angle_gamma   90.00
#
_symmetry.space_group_name_H-M   'P 1'
#
loop_
_entity.id
_entity.type
_entity.pdbx_description
1 polymer ?
#
loop_
_entity_poly.entity_id
_entity_poly.type
_entity_poly.pdbx_seq_one_letter_code
_entity_poly.pdbx_strand_id
1 'polypeptide(L)'
;MKELQHIFNFKGRDLRMIFKNDEPWFVAKDVCVILEISNSRDAVNRLDEDEKAMSVIPTQFGNKEMNLINESGLYELIFSSRKSEAKIFKKWVKQEVLPSIRKTGQYSTNKVVPLSKDQALVTVLRTTADLVEDTQAIKEEQHEIRKLVTQIDNKVEEQITLDHGEQRRLQKGIASKIYELCDDPKERPKLFKEIYREIKDRFGVASYKDVKRKELQSAIRYVENWIPKRVS
;
A
#
# COMPACT_ATOMS: atom_id res chain seq x y z
N MET A 1 -6.66 14.24 -16.83
CA MET A 1 -5.64 13.40 -16.19
C MET A 1 -4.28 13.97 -16.56
N LYS A 2 -3.34 14.07 -15.63
CA LYS A 2 -1.99 14.59 -15.90
C LYS A 2 -1.18 13.45 -16.53
N GLU A 3 -0.89 13.51 -17.82
CA GLU A 3 0.04 12.58 -18.48
C GLU A 3 1.42 12.76 -17.81
N LEU A 4 1.96 11.71 -17.18
CA LEU A 4 3.26 11.76 -16.52
C LEU A 4 4.35 11.94 -17.58
N GLN A 5 5.02 13.08 -17.54
CA GLN A 5 6.15 13.38 -18.41
C GLN A 5 7.44 12.92 -17.76
N HIS A 6 8.09 11.92 -18.35
CA HIS A 6 9.41 11.44 -17.96
C HIS A 6 10.46 11.96 -18.93
N ILE A 7 11.63 12.35 -18.41
CA ILE A 7 12.78 12.78 -19.22
C ILE A 7 13.90 11.78 -18.99
N PHE A 8 14.32 11.10 -20.06
CA PHE A 8 15.48 10.22 -20.06
C PHE A 8 16.65 10.96 -20.68
N ASN A 9 17.81 10.98 -20.03
CA ASN A 9 19.02 11.55 -20.62
C ASN A 9 19.83 10.44 -21.30
N PHE A 10 20.03 10.56 -22.60
CA PHE A 10 20.88 9.67 -23.39
C PHE A 10 22.09 10.44 -23.92
N LYS A 11 23.27 10.21 -23.34
CA LYS A 11 24.54 10.87 -23.72
C LYS A 11 24.42 12.41 -23.76
N GLY A 12 23.74 13.01 -22.80
CA GLY A 12 23.54 14.46 -22.73
C GLY A 12 22.42 15.00 -23.64
N ARG A 13 21.65 14.12 -24.29
CA ARG A 13 20.45 14.49 -25.05
C ARG A 13 19.21 14.01 -24.33
N ASP A 14 18.27 14.92 -24.09
CA ASP A 14 17.03 14.61 -23.40
C ASP A 14 16.01 13.97 -24.34
N LEU A 15 15.41 12.87 -23.88
CA LEU A 15 14.32 12.14 -24.52
C LEU A 15 13.09 12.27 -23.63
N ARG A 16 12.11 13.05 -24.09
CA ARG A 16 10.82 13.20 -23.39
C ARG A 16 9.89 12.05 -23.75
N MET A 17 9.27 11.49 -22.73
CA MET A 17 8.30 10.40 -22.80
C MET A 17 7.03 10.78 -22.03
N ILE A 18 5.87 10.34 -22.52
CA ILE A 18 4.61 10.38 -21.81
C ILE A 18 3.97 8.98 -21.82
N PHE A 19 3.14 8.68 -20.84
CA PHE A 19 2.35 7.45 -20.82
C PHE A 19 0.91 7.72 -21.29
N LYS A 20 0.43 6.93 -22.25
CA LYS A 20 -0.96 6.93 -22.72
C LYS A 20 -1.48 5.50 -22.69
N ASN A 21 -2.54 5.25 -21.93
CA ASN A 21 -3.11 3.91 -21.73
C ASN A 21 -2.06 2.87 -21.31
N ASP A 22 -1.19 3.24 -20.36
CA ASP A 22 -0.05 2.43 -19.89
C ASP A 22 1.03 2.10 -20.94
N GLU A 23 0.90 2.61 -22.17
CA GLU A 23 1.89 2.47 -23.22
C GLU A 23 2.81 3.71 -23.28
N PRO A 24 4.13 3.54 -23.50
CA PRO A 24 5.06 4.66 -23.60
C PRO A 24 5.00 5.32 -24.98
N TRP A 25 4.94 6.65 -24.98
CA TRP A 25 5.00 7.49 -26.18
C TRP A 25 6.14 8.49 -26.06
N PHE A 26 6.94 8.60 -27.11
CA PHE A 26 8.18 9.38 -27.14
C PHE A 26 8.02 10.62 -28.02
N VAL A 27 8.60 11.74 -27.63
CA VAL A 27 8.61 12.93 -28.49
C VAL A 27 9.50 12.68 -29.71
N ALA A 28 8.89 12.64 -30.89
CA ALA A 28 9.55 12.24 -32.14
C ALA A 28 10.75 13.13 -32.48
N LYS A 29 10.66 14.43 -32.15
CA LYS A 29 11.75 15.39 -32.37
C LYS A 29 12.99 15.02 -31.56
N ASP A 30 12.81 14.61 -30.30
CA ASP A 30 13.92 14.26 -29.41
C ASP A 30 14.61 12.98 -29.92
N VAL A 31 13.81 11.99 -30.34
CA VAL A 31 14.30 10.75 -30.97
C VAL A 31 15.09 11.05 -32.23
N CYS A 32 14.55 11.89 -33.13
CA CYS A 32 15.25 12.28 -34.37
C CYS A 32 16.56 13.00 -34.07
N VAL A 33 16.59 13.88 -33.06
CA VAL A 33 17.82 14.55 -32.61
C VAL A 33 18.84 13.51 -32.14
N ILE A 34 18.45 12.55 -31.28
CA ILE A 34 19.36 11.50 -30.78
C ILE A 34 19.91 10.64 -31.94
N LEU A 35 19.05 10.28 -32.89
CA LEU A 35 19.38 9.46 -34.05
C LEU A 35 20.06 10.24 -35.20
N GLU A 36 20.24 11.56 -35.05
CA GLU A 36 20.81 12.46 -36.07
C GLU A 36 20.06 12.42 -37.40
N ILE A 37 18.73 12.30 -37.31
CA ILE A 37 17.83 12.38 -38.44
C ILE A 37 17.51 13.85 -38.69
N SER A 38 18.05 14.40 -39.79
CA SER A 38 17.97 15.83 -40.11
C SER A 38 16.53 16.33 -40.31
N ASN A 39 15.67 15.52 -40.91
CA ASN A 39 14.29 15.90 -41.19
C ASN A 39 13.31 15.06 -40.36
N SER A 40 12.98 15.56 -39.16
CA SER A 40 12.05 14.89 -38.25
C SER A 40 10.63 14.76 -38.83
N ARG A 41 10.20 15.70 -39.69
CA ARG A 41 8.87 15.66 -40.30
C ARG A 41 8.78 14.52 -41.31
N ASP A 42 9.78 14.39 -42.18
CA ASP A 42 9.86 13.28 -43.13
C ASP A 42 9.98 11.93 -42.40
N ALA A 43 10.77 11.85 -41.33
CA ALA A 43 10.89 10.65 -40.52
C ALA A 43 9.55 10.20 -39.91
N VAL A 44 8.78 11.14 -39.34
CA VAL A 44 7.46 10.85 -38.76
C VAL A 44 6.42 10.52 -39.84
N ASN A 45 6.50 11.16 -41.02
CA ASN A 45 5.58 10.90 -42.12
C ASN A 45 5.71 9.50 -42.72
N ARG A 46 6.87 8.84 -42.54
CA ARG A 46 7.11 7.47 -43.00
C ARG A 46 6.57 6.41 -42.05
N LEU A 47 6.23 6.79 -40.82
CA LEU A 47 5.63 5.89 -39.85
C LEU A 47 4.15 5.69 -40.14
N ASP A 48 3.65 4.51 -39.79
CA ASP A 48 2.25 4.17 -39.94
C ASP A 48 1.37 5.04 -39.01
N GLU A 49 0.07 5.14 -39.32
CA GLU A 49 -0.84 6.02 -38.58
C GLU A 49 -1.04 5.59 -37.12
N ASP A 50 -0.89 4.31 -36.79
CA ASP A 50 -0.95 3.77 -35.43
C ASP A 50 0.36 3.97 -34.65
N GLU A 51 1.47 4.25 -35.34
CA GLU A 51 2.77 4.49 -34.73
C GLU A 51 3.00 5.94 -34.29
N LYS A 52 2.13 6.86 -34.72
CA LYS A 52 2.28 8.31 -34.48
C LYS A 52 1.03 8.92 -33.88
N ALA A 53 1.23 9.95 -33.05
CA ALA A 53 0.14 10.73 -32.48
C ALA A 53 0.57 12.18 -32.28
N MET A 54 -0.40 13.09 -32.15
CA MET A 54 -0.14 14.45 -31.69
C MET A 54 -0.57 14.58 -30.23
N SER A 55 0.21 15.29 -29.43
CA SER A 55 -0.19 15.71 -28.08
C SER A 55 0.28 17.12 -27.78
N VAL A 56 -0.47 17.81 -26.93
CA VAL A 56 -0.09 19.12 -26.41
C VAL A 56 0.80 18.89 -25.19
N ILE A 57 2.09 19.18 -25.34
CA ILE A 57 3.06 19.02 -24.26
C ILE A 57 3.31 20.38 -23.60
N PRO A 58 3.19 20.48 -22.26
CA PRO A 58 3.60 21.67 -21.53
C PRO A 58 5.12 21.82 -21.60
N THR A 59 5.58 22.99 -22.04
CA THR A 59 7.01 23.34 -22.07
C THR A 59 7.26 24.62 -21.26
N GLN A 60 8.53 24.90 -20.98
CA GLN A 60 8.95 26.16 -20.33
C GLN A 60 8.50 27.41 -21.10
N PHE A 61 8.19 27.27 -22.39
CA PHE A 61 7.72 28.33 -23.28
C PHE A 61 6.22 28.21 -23.62
N GLY A 62 5.45 27.55 -22.75
CA GLY A 62 4.02 27.31 -22.94
C GLY A 62 3.71 25.95 -23.57
N ASN A 63 2.41 25.71 -23.80
CA ASN A 63 1.91 24.48 -24.40
C ASN A 63 2.28 24.44 -25.89
N LYS A 64 2.88 23.33 -26.34
CA LYS A 64 3.22 23.11 -27.74
C LYS A 64 2.68 21.78 -28.23
N GLU A 65 2.10 21.79 -29.42
CA GLU A 65 1.77 20.57 -30.13
C GLU A 65 3.06 19.89 -30.62
N MET A 66 3.20 18.61 -30.27
CA MET A 66 4.36 17.80 -30.64
C MET A 66 3.92 16.45 -31.16
N ASN A 67 4.64 15.97 -32.18
CA ASN A 67 4.51 14.60 -32.66
C ASN A 67 5.13 13.64 -31.65
N LEU A 68 4.38 12.59 -31.37
CA LEU A 68 4.75 11.46 -30.56
C LEU A 68 4.83 10.22 -31.41
N ILE A 69 5.70 9.30 -31.02
CA ILE A 69 5.80 7.96 -31.60
C ILE A 69 5.71 6.94 -30.48
N ASN A 70 5.05 5.82 -30.74
CA ASN A 70 5.03 4.69 -29.81
C ASN A 70 6.33 3.88 -29.90
N GLU A 71 6.38 2.75 -29.19
CA GLU A 71 7.54 1.86 -29.20
C GLU A 71 7.82 1.24 -30.58
N SER A 72 6.78 0.89 -31.35
CA SER A 72 6.91 0.37 -32.72
C SER A 72 7.58 1.40 -33.64
N GLY A 73 7.06 2.64 -33.67
CA GLY A 73 7.63 3.71 -34.48
C GLY A 73 9.05 4.09 -34.05
N LEU A 74 9.35 4.04 -32.75
CA LEU A 74 10.71 4.20 -32.24
C LEU A 74 11.66 3.14 -32.82
N TYR A 75 11.23 1.87 -32.83
CA TYR A 75 12.02 0.80 -33.42
C TYR A 75 12.22 1.00 -34.91
N GLU A 76 11.20 1.37 -35.67
CA GLU A 76 11.34 1.64 -37.11
C GLU A 76 12.41 2.71 -37.39
N LEU A 77 12.41 3.81 -36.61
CA LEU A 77 13.45 4.84 -36.72
C LEU A 77 14.85 4.33 -36.34
N ILE A 78 14.97 3.47 -35.32
CA ILE A 78 16.26 2.87 -34.93
C ILE A 78 16.75 1.89 -36.01
N PHE A 79 15.85 1.06 -36.56
CA PHE A 79 16.20 0.08 -37.58
C PHE A 79 16.66 0.74 -38.88
N SER A 80 16.08 1.87 -39.25
CA SER A 80 16.48 2.68 -40.41
C SER A 80 17.74 3.55 -40.16
N SER A 81 18.09 3.83 -38.90
CA SER A 81 19.23 4.70 -38.55
C SER A 81 20.61 4.12 -38.96
N ARG A 82 21.53 5.02 -39.34
CA ARG A 82 22.92 4.67 -39.72
C ARG A 82 23.94 4.83 -38.59
N LYS A 83 23.54 5.33 -37.41
CA LYS A 83 24.43 5.56 -36.26
C LYS A 83 25.06 4.27 -35.73
N SER A 84 26.25 4.40 -35.14
CA SER A 84 26.96 3.25 -34.55
C SER A 84 26.17 2.64 -33.40
N GLU A 85 25.52 3.44 -32.56
CA GLU A 85 24.66 2.95 -31.48
C GLU A 85 23.46 2.15 -32.02
N ALA A 86 22.80 2.66 -33.07
CA ALA A 86 21.71 1.95 -33.72
C ALA A 86 22.18 0.63 -34.38
N LYS A 87 23.40 0.59 -34.93
CA LYS A 87 24.01 -0.65 -35.44
C LYS A 87 24.26 -1.67 -34.33
N ILE A 88 24.74 -1.24 -33.15
CA ILE A 88 24.95 -2.10 -31.99
C ILE A 88 23.62 -2.72 -31.55
N PHE A 89 22.59 -1.89 -31.37
CA PHE A 89 21.25 -2.35 -31.00
C PHE A 89 20.69 -3.34 -32.04
N LYS A 90 20.71 -2.98 -33.33
CA LYS A 90 20.27 -3.87 -34.41
C LYS A 90 20.99 -5.22 -34.41
N LYS A 91 22.31 -5.22 -34.20
CA LYS A 91 23.10 -6.44 -34.16
C LYS A 91 22.69 -7.31 -32.98
N TRP A 92 22.54 -6.73 -31.80
CA TRP A 92 22.09 -7.42 -30.60
C TRP A 92 20.69 -8.02 -30.78
N VAL A 93 19.70 -7.25 -31.27
CA VAL A 93 18.35 -7.76 -31.52
C VAL A 93 18.37 -8.93 -32.53
N LYS A 94 19.12 -8.79 -33.64
CA LYS A 94 19.14 -9.81 -34.71
C LYS A 94 19.94 -11.07 -34.35
N GLN A 95 20.99 -10.96 -33.54
CA GLN A 95 21.89 -12.08 -33.25
C GLN A 95 21.57 -12.76 -31.91
N GLU A 96 20.97 -12.03 -30.97
CA GLU A 96 20.74 -12.51 -29.62
C GLU A 96 19.24 -12.64 -29.32
N VAL A 97 18.49 -11.53 -29.38
CA VAL A 97 17.08 -11.48 -28.95
C VAL A 97 16.19 -12.36 -29.83
N LEU A 98 16.09 -12.05 -31.13
CA LEU A 98 15.20 -12.76 -32.04
C LEU A 98 15.57 -14.25 -32.17
N PRO A 99 16.86 -14.65 -32.28
CA PRO A 99 17.21 -16.06 -32.29
C PRO A 99 16.87 -16.78 -30.98
N SER A 100 17.00 -16.13 -29.83
CA SER A 100 16.64 -16.72 -28.53
C SER A 100 15.14 -16.96 -28.42
N ILE A 101 14.32 -15.98 -28.81
CA ILE A 101 12.86 -16.11 -28.83
C ILE A 101 12.45 -17.22 -29.81
N ARG A 102 13.00 -17.25 -31.03
CA ARG A 102 12.69 -18.29 -32.02
C ARG A 102 13.03 -19.71 -31.51
N LYS A 103 14.11 -19.86 -30.74
CA LYS A 103 14.58 -21.17 -30.26
C LYS A 103 13.91 -21.62 -28.97
N THR A 104 13.61 -20.70 -28.06
CA THR A 104 13.19 -21.03 -26.68
C THR A 104 11.79 -20.52 -26.34
N GLY A 105 11.17 -19.73 -27.22
CA GLY A 105 9.90 -19.04 -26.96
C GLY A 105 10.03 -17.76 -26.11
N GLN A 106 11.22 -17.45 -25.61
CA GLN A 106 11.45 -16.29 -24.74
C GLN A 106 12.84 -15.67 -24.92
N TYR A 107 13.01 -14.43 -24.44
CA TYR A 107 14.31 -13.81 -24.23
C TYR A 107 14.48 -13.55 -22.73
N SER A 108 15.53 -14.08 -22.12
CA SER A 108 15.85 -13.85 -20.72
C SER A 108 17.26 -13.29 -20.60
N THR A 109 17.41 -12.22 -19.84
CA THR A 109 18.70 -11.61 -19.51
C THR A 109 19.47 -12.42 -18.48
N ASN A 110 18.78 -13.27 -17.72
CA ASN A 110 19.41 -14.32 -16.94
C ASN A 110 19.80 -15.42 -17.92
N LYS A 111 21.10 -15.65 -18.09
CA LYS A 111 21.61 -16.85 -18.77
C LYS A 111 21.11 -18.07 -18.00
N VAL A 112 19.91 -18.56 -18.35
CA VAL A 112 19.45 -19.87 -17.94
C VAL A 112 20.34 -20.83 -18.70
N VAL A 113 21.45 -21.22 -18.07
CA VAL A 113 22.23 -22.37 -18.54
C VAL A 113 21.24 -23.52 -18.55
N PRO A 114 20.99 -24.17 -19.70
CA PRO A 114 20.13 -25.35 -19.72
C PRO A 114 20.80 -26.39 -18.83
N LEU A 115 20.28 -26.55 -17.60
CA LEU A 115 20.74 -27.57 -16.69
C LEU A 115 20.40 -28.93 -17.33
N SER A 116 21.30 -29.90 -17.22
CA SER A 116 20.91 -31.28 -17.51
C SER A 116 19.77 -31.69 -16.58
N LYS A 117 18.97 -32.71 -16.95
CA LYS A 117 17.86 -33.18 -16.11
C LYS A 117 18.30 -33.47 -14.66
N ASP A 118 19.51 -34.03 -14.50
CA ASP A 118 20.08 -34.37 -13.20
C ASP A 118 20.47 -33.12 -12.41
N GLN A 119 21.07 -32.13 -13.07
CA GLN A 119 21.41 -30.85 -12.42
C GLN A 119 20.17 -30.07 -12.01
N ALA A 120 19.12 -30.09 -12.84
CA ALA A 120 17.85 -29.47 -12.53
C ALA A 120 17.20 -30.12 -11.30
N LEU A 121 17.20 -31.46 -11.23
CA LEU A 121 16.66 -32.20 -10.09
C LEU A 121 17.42 -31.90 -8.80
N VAL A 122 18.75 -31.90 -8.82
CA VAL A 122 19.58 -31.57 -7.65
C VAL A 122 19.35 -30.14 -7.18
N THR A 123 19.24 -29.19 -8.11
CA THR A 123 18.95 -27.79 -7.78
C THR A 123 17.59 -27.67 -7.12
N VAL A 124 16.55 -28.28 -7.70
CA VAL A 124 15.19 -28.28 -7.14
C VAL A 124 15.18 -28.89 -5.75
N LEU A 125 15.80 -30.04 -5.54
CA LEU A 125 15.85 -30.69 -4.23
C LEU A 125 16.51 -29.80 -3.18
N ARG A 126 17.63 -29.14 -3.53
CA ARG A 126 18.32 -28.22 -2.62
C ARG A 126 17.45 -27.00 -2.28
N THR A 127 16.90 -26.32 -3.28
CA THR A 127 16.02 -25.18 -3.00
C THR A 127 14.76 -25.60 -2.26
N THR A 128 14.22 -26.79 -2.49
CA THR A 128 13.09 -27.27 -1.67
C THR A 128 13.48 -27.54 -0.24
N ALA A 129 14.69 -28.05 0.03
CA ALA A 129 15.20 -28.24 1.39
C ALA A 129 15.39 -26.90 2.10
N ASP A 130 16.05 -25.94 1.44
CA ASP A 130 16.25 -24.59 1.95
C ASP A 130 14.89 -23.91 2.26
N LEU A 131 13.92 -24.03 1.34
CA LEU A 131 12.56 -23.50 1.55
C LEU A 131 11.84 -24.15 2.73
N VAL A 132 12.00 -25.46 2.93
CA VAL A 132 11.38 -26.16 4.07
C VAL A 132 11.96 -25.65 5.39
N GLU A 133 13.28 -25.45 5.48
CA GLU A 133 13.92 -24.86 6.66
C GLU A 133 13.43 -23.43 6.93
N ASP A 134 13.39 -22.58 5.90
CA ASP A 134 12.90 -21.20 6.02
C ASP A 134 11.42 -21.16 6.45
N THR A 135 10.57 -21.99 5.86
CA THR A 135 9.15 -22.03 6.24
C THR A 135 8.93 -22.55 7.65
N GLN A 136 9.80 -23.41 8.16
CA GLN A 136 9.74 -23.89 9.54
C GLN A 136 10.13 -22.78 10.53
N ALA A 137 11.23 -22.05 10.25
CA ALA A 137 11.64 -20.90 11.04
C ALA A 137 10.55 -19.80 11.08
N ILE A 138 9.93 -19.50 9.93
CA ILE A 138 8.82 -18.53 9.85
C ILE A 138 7.63 -18.98 10.72
N LYS A 139 7.30 -20.27 10.72
CA LYS A 139 6.19 -20.80 11.55
C LYS A 139 6.47 -20.66 13.05
N GLU A 140 7.72 -20.85 13.46
CA GLU A 140 8.13 -20.69 14.86
C GLU A 140 8.03 -19.21 15.29
N GLU A 141 8.52 -18.28 14.47
CA GLU A 141 8.38 -16.85 14.73
C GLU A 141 6.90 -16.42 14.78
N GLN A 142 6.07 -16.90 13.84
CA GLN A 142 4.63 -16.69 13.84
C GLN A 142 3.96 -17.18 15.13
N HIS A 143 4.40 -18.32 15.66
CA HIS A 143 3.86 -18.86 16.91
C HIS A 143 4.20 -17.96 18.10
N GLU A 144 5.43 -17.45 18.18
CA GLU A 144 5.84 -16.52 19.23
C GLU A 144 5.15 -15.16 19.12
N ILE A 145 5.02 -14.60 17.91
CA ILE A 145 4.26 -13.37 17.69
C ILE A 145 2.80 -13.54 18.14
N ARG A 146 2.15 -14.67 17.81
CA ARG A 146 0.78 -14.94 18.26
C ARG A 146 0.66 -14.96 19.78
N LYS A 147 1.61 -15.59 20.49
CA LYS A 147 1.64 -15.56 21.96
C LYS A 147 1.74 -14.14 22.50
N LEU A 148 2.62 -13.32 21.92
CA LEU A 148 2.80 -11.92 22.32
C LEU A 148 1.54 -11.09 22.06
N VAL A 149 0.88 -11.26 20.90
CA VAL A 149 -0.39 -10.59 20.59
C VAL A 149 -1.46 -10.96 21.61
N THR A 150 -1.63 -12.24 21.93
CA THR A 150 -2.61 -12.67 22.96
C THR A 150 -2.28 -12.07 24.34
N GLN A 151 -1.01 -11.96 24.70
CA GLN A 151 -0.62 -11.30 25.96
C GLN A 151 -0.91 -9.79 25.95
N ILE A 152 -0.72 -9.12 24.81
CA ILE A 152 -1.04 -7.70 24.64
C ILE A 152 -2.55 -7.51 24.73
N ASP A 153 -3.34 -8.29 24.00
CA ASP A 153 -4.81 -8.21 24.02
C ASP A 153 -5.34 -8.38 25.45
N ASN A 154 -4.85 -9.37 26.18
CA ASN A 154 -5.22 -9.56 27.59
C ASN A 154 -4.85 -8.33 28.44
N LYS A 155 -3.63 -7.79 28.32
CA LYS A 155 -3.23 -6.57 29.06
C LYS A 155 -4.10 -5.36 28.70
N VAL A 156 -4.45 -5.22 27.44
CA VAL A 156 -5.27 -4.13 26.92
C VAL A 156 -6.70 -4.24 27.49
N GLU A 157 -7.33 -5.41 27.42
CA GLU A 157 -8.66 -5.65 28.03
C GLU A 157 -8.68 -5.43 29.55
N GLU A 158 -7.59 -5.75 30.23
CA GLU A 158 -7.47 -5.58 31.68
C GLU A 158 -7.21 -4.14 32.14
N GLN A 159 -6.79 -3.25 31.25
CA GLN A 159 -6.33 -1.91 31.61
C GLN A 159 -7.13 -0.76 30.96
N ILE A 160 -7.92 -1.02 29.91
CA ILE A 160 -8.77 0.02 29.30
C ILE A 160 -9.89 0.44 30.28
N THR A 161 -9.94 1.73 30.58
CA THR A 161 -11.02 2.39 31.32
C THR A 161 -12.22 2.71 30.42
N LEU A 162 -13.36 3.07 31.02
CA LEU A 162 -14.57 3.45 30.26
C LEU A 162 -14.30 4.59 29.27
N ASP A 163 -14.81 4.43 28.04
CA ASP A 163 -14.86 5.53 27.07
C ASP A 163 -15.95 6.57 27.43
N HIS A 164 -15.98 7.72 26.74
CA HIS A 164 -16.95 8.78 27.03
C HIS A 164 -18.43 8.35 26.91
N GLY A 165 -18.75 7.46 25.98
CA GLY A 165 -20.11 6.96 25.78
C GLY A 165 -20.52 6.00 26.91
N GLU A 166 -19.61 5.11 27.29
CA GLU A 166 -19.78 4.16 28.40
C GLU A 166 -19.91 4.88 29.75
N GLN A 167 -19.09 5.91 29.99
CA GLN A 167 -19.22 6.78 31.16
C GLN A 167 -20.63 7.41 31.22
N ARG A 168 -21.14 7.92 30.09
CA ARG A 168 -22.47 8.53 30.01
C ARG A 168 -23.57 7.51 30.26
N ARG A 169 -23.41 6.27 29.80
CA ARG A 169 -24.36 5.18 30.05
C ARG A 169 -24.45 4.86 31.54
N LEU A 170 -23.30 4.71 32.20
CA LEU A 170 -23.26 4.45 33.65
C LEU A 170 -23.88 5.61 34.45
N GLN A 171 -23.55 6.85 34.10
CA GLN A 171 -24.15 8.04 34.73
C GLN A 171 -25.68 8.09 34.56
N LYS A 172 -26.20 7.77 33.36
CA LYS A 172 -27.64 7.73 33.12
C LYS A 172 -28.32 6.66 33.96
N GLY A 173 -27.71 5.48 34.10
CA GLY A 173 -28.21 4.43 34.98
C GLY A 173 -28.28 4.87 36.44
N ILE A 174 -27.21 5.52 36.93
CA ILE A 174 -27.16 6.08 38.30
C ILE A 174 -28.26 7.11 38.51
N ALA A 175 -28.41 8.03 37.55
CA ALA A 175 -29.45 9.04 37.62
C ALA A 175 -30.84 8.39 37.67
N SER A 176 -31.18 7.51 36.72
CA SER A 176 -32.47 6.80 36.68
C SER A 176 -32.77 6.15 38.02
N LYS A 177 -31.81 5.41 38.57
CA LYS A 177 -31.98 4.72 39.85
C LYS A 177 -32.29 5.68 41.01
N ILE A 178 -31.59 6.80 41.09
CA ILE A 178 -31.80 7.76 42.18
C ILE A 178 -33.16 8.47 42.04
N TYR A 179 -33.56 8.80 40.81
CA TYR A 179 -34.89 9.38 40.55
C TYR A 179 -36.01 8.38 40.88
N GLU A 180 -35.81 7.08 40.65
CA GLU A 180 -36.75 6.03 41.04
C GLU A 180 -36.88 5.86 42.57
N LEU A 181 -35.79 6.07 43.31
CA LEU A 181 -35.76 5.84 44.76
C LEU A 181 -36.18 7.06 45.60
N CYS A 182 -36.06 8.28 45.06
CA CYS A 182 -36.25 9.50 45.85
C CYS A 182 -36.82 10.66 45.02
N ASP A 183 -38.03 11.08 45.39
CA ASP A 183 -38.71 12.23 44.80
C ASP A 183 -38.24 13.58 45.37
N ASP A 184 -37.73 13.61 46.61
CA ASP A 184 -37.28 14.83 47.27
C ASP A 184 -35.96 15.36 46.67
N PRO A 185 -35.96 16.55 46.05
CA PRO A 185 -34.75 17.16 45.50
C PRO A 185 -33.64 17.41 46.52
N LYS A 186 -33.97 17.56 47.81
CA LYS A 186 -32.99 17.86 48.87
C LYS A 186 -32.18 16.64 49.30
N GLU A 187 -32.72 15.44 49.17
CA GLU A 187 -32.05 14.20 49.59
C GLU A 187 -31.24 13.56 48.45
N ARG A 188 -31.58 13.83 47.18
CA ARG A 188 -30.86 13.31 46.00
C ARG A 188 -29.34 13.55 46.02
N PRO A 189 -28.82 14.75 46.36
CA PRO A 189 -27.37 14.99 46.38
C PRO A 189 -26.60 14.04 47.33
N LYS A 190 -27.22 13.66 48.46
CA LYS A 190 -26.63 12.69 49.40
C LYS A 190 -26.56 11.30 48.77
N LEU A 191 -27.63 10.85 48.12
CA LEU A 191 -27.71 9.57 47.43
C LEU A 191 -26.71 9.48 46.27
N PHE A 192 -26.57 10.54 45.47
CA PHE A 192 -25.53 10.62 44.43
C PHE A 192 -24.13 10.46 45.02
N LYS A 193 -23.82 11.18 46.10
CA LYS A 193 -22.51 11.07 46.76
C LYS A 193 -22.25 9.67 47.29
N GLU A 194 -23.27 9.01 47.83
CA GLU A 194 -23.17 7.66 48.37
C GLU A 194 -22.90 6.62 47.28
N ILE A 195 -23.72 6.56 46.23
CA ILE A 195 -23.55 5.56 45.16
C ILE A 195 -22.23 5.75 44.41
N TYR A 196 -21.79 6.99 44.16
CA TYR A 196 -20.49 7.25 43.55
C TYR A 196 -19.33 6.81 44.46
N ARG A 197 -19.45 6.95 45.78
CA ARG A 197 -18.44 6.42 46.72
C ARG A 197 -18.41 4.90 46.67
N GLU A 198 -19.56 4.25 46.71
CA GLU A 198 -19.62 2.79 46.71
C GLU A 198 -19.18 2.16 45.38
N ILE A 199 -19.41 2.81 44.25
CA ILE A 199 -18.84 2.38 42.96
C ILE A 199 -17.32 2.44 43.02
N LYS A 200 -16.73 3.54 43.50
CA LYS A 200 -15.27 3.65 43.64
C LYS A 200 -14.69 2.56 44.55
N ASP A 201 -15.32 2.32 45.69
CA ASP A 201 -14.87 1.32 46.66
C ASP A 201 -15.00 -0.11 46.10
N ARG A 202 -16.12 -0.42 45.44
CA ARG A 202 -16.38 -1.75 44.87
C ARG A 202 -15.45 -2.11 43.72
N PHE A 203 -15.16 -1.16 42.84
CA PHE A 203 -14.32 -1.38 41.65
C PHE A 203 -12.86 -1.00 41.90
N GLY A 204 -12.50 -0.52 43.09
CA GLY A 204 -11.12 -0.20 43.46
C GLY A 204 -10.51 0.95 42.66
N VAL A 205 -11.31 1.96 42.31
CA VAL A 205 -10.93 3.05 41.40
C VAL A 205 -11.01 4.42 42.04
N ALA A 206 -10.14 5.35 41.61
CA ALA A 206 -10.13 6.72 42.11
C ALA A 206 -11.35 7.54 41.64
N SER A 207 -11.85 7.24 40.45
CA SER A 207 -13.05 7.83 39.85
C SER A 207 -13.91 6.75 39.21
N TYR A 208 -15.24 6.94 39.18
CA TYR A 208 -16.13 6.05 38.43
C TYR A 208 -15.80 6.02 36.92
N LYS A 209 -15.10 7.03 36.41
CA LYS A 209 -14.61 7.09 35.03
C LYS A 209 -13.49 6.08 34.77
N ASP A 210 -12.76 5.71 35.82
CA ASP A 210 -11.61 4.80 35.73
C ASP A 210 -12.05 3.33 35.88
N VAL A 211 -13.36 3.07 36.01
CA VAL A 211 -13.90 1.70 35.96
C VAL A 211 -13.43 1.05 34.65
N LYS A 212 -12.99 -0.20 34.73
CA LYS A 212 -12.48 -0.90 33.55
C LYS A 212 -13.63 -1.21 32.60
N ARG A 213 -13.38 -1.15 31.30
CA ARG A 213 -14.37 -1.43 30.26
C ARG A 213 -15.01 -2.81 30.43
N LYS A 214 -14.21 -3.83 30.75
CA LYS A 214 -14.69 -5.19 31.02
C LYS A 214 -15.65 -5.30 32.22
N GLU A 215 -15.61 -4.33 33.14
CA GLU A 215 -16.44 -4.30 34.35
C GLU A 215 -17.71 -3.47 34.20
N LEU A 216 -17.92 -2.81 33.05
CA LEU A 216 -19.07 -1.94 32.81
C LEU A 216 -20.41 -2.62 33.09
N GLN A 217 -20.60 -3.86 32.64
CA GLN A 217 -21.86 -4.60 32.87
C GLN A 217 -22.08 -4.89 34.36
N SER A 218 -21.03 -5.26 35.07
CA SER A 218 -21.06 -5.45 36.52
C SER A 218 -21.40 -4.16 37.26
N ALA A 219 -20.86 -3.01 36.80
CA ALA A 219 -21.17 -1.69 37.35
C ALA A 219 -22.63 -1.29 37.10
N ILE A 220 -23.15 -1.51 35.89
CA ILE A 220 -24.56 -1.24 35.57
C ILE A 220 -25.47 -2.12 36.44
N ARG A 221 -25.22 -3.42 36.52
CA ARG A 221 -26.00 -4.35 37.34
C ARG A 221 -25.97 -3.98 38.82
N TYR A 222 -24.83 -3.49 39.32
CA TYR A 222 -24.74 -2.98 40.69
C TYR A 222 -25.67 -1.80 40.91
N VAL A 223 -25.64 -0.82 39.99
CA VAL A 223 -26.49 0.38 40.06
C VAL A 223 -27.97 0.01 40.02
N GLU A 224 -28.39 -0.90 39.14
CA GLU A 224 -29.79 -1.35 39.04
C GLU A 224 -30.30 -1.94 40.36
N ASN A 225 -29.45 -2.65 41.09
CA ASN A 225 -29.78 -3.32 42.35
C ASN A 225 -29.36 -2.52 43.59
N TRP A 226 -28.89 -1.29 43.42
CA TRP A 226 -28.38 -0.49 44.52
C TRP A 226 -29.49 -0.03 45.45
N ILE A 227 -29.24 -0.10 46.76
CA ILE A 227 -30.14 0.36 47.82
C ILE A 227 -29.32 1.23 48.78
N PRO A 228 -29.74 2.47 49.06
CA PRO A 228 -29.02 3.35 49.97
C PRO A 228 -29.01 2.80 51.39
N LYS A 229 -27.90 3.01 52.11
CA LYS A 229 -27.83 2.66 53.53
C LYS A 229 -28.72 3.64 54.27
N ARG A 230 -29.79 3.12 54.89
CA ARG A 230 -30.61 3.92 55.81
C ARG A 230 -29.71 4.34 56.98
N VAL A 231 -29.34 5.62 57.01
CA VAL A 231 -28.70 6.22 58.16
C VAL A 231 -29.77 6.27 59.25
N SER A 232 -29.62 5.45 60.30
CA SER A 232 -30.37 5.61 61.56
C SER A 232 -30.04 6.93 62.21
#